data_AF-A0A4U3CFX1-F1
#
_entry.id   AF-A0A4U3CFX1-F1
#
_cell.length_a   1.000
_cell.length_b   1.000
_cell.length_c   1.000
_cell.angle_alpha   90.00
_cell.angle_beta   90.00
_cell.angle_gamma   90.00
#
_symmetry.space_group_name_H-M   'P 1'
#
loop_
_entity.id
_entity.type
_entity.pdbx_description
1 polymer ?
#
loop_
_entity_poly.entity_id
_entity_poly.type
_entity_poly.pdbx_seq_one_letter_code
_entity_poly.pdbx_strand_id
1 'polypeptide(L)' 'MAEPPGDDVLVVPPVPLASGSVLETEGDGRPVRITAVEVVVSTEDGGELRIPLVHRHGAWWAP' A
#
# COMPACT_ATOMS: atom_id res chain seq x y z
N MET A 1 3.72 -0.91 -37.95
CA MET A 1 4.08 -1.61 -36.70
C MET A 1 3.57 -0.76 -35.56
N ALA A 2 2.77 -1.33 -34.66
CA ALA A 2 2.46 -0.67 -33.39
C ALA A 2 3.70 -0.80 -32.50
N GLU A 3 4.17 0.29 -31.92
CA GLU A 3 5.17 0.22 -30.87
C GLU A 3 4.59 -0.63 -29.72
N PRO A 4 5.38 -1.54 -29.11
CA PRO A 4 4.94 -2.17 -27.88
C PRO A 4 4.59 -1.04 -26.90
N PRO A 5 3.48 -1.14 -26.14
CA PRO A 5 3.23 -0.16 -25.10
C PRO A 5 4.48 -0.12 -24.23
N GLY A 6 5.12 1.05 -24.14
CA GLY A 6 6.29 1.23 -23.29
C GLY A 6 5.93 0.83 -21.86
N ASP A 7 6.91 0.37 -21.09
CA ASP A 7 6.67 -0.12 -19.74
C ASP A 7 5.87 0.91 -18.92
N ASP A 8 4.75 0.47 -18.34
CA ASP A 8 3.89 1.32 -17.53
C ASP A 8 4.58 1.62 -16.19
N VAL A 9 4.96 2.88 -15.98
CA VAL A 9 5.54 3.34 -14.71
C VAL A 9 4.51 3.22 -13.60
N LEU A 10 4.90 2.66 -12.45
CA LEU A 10 4.04 2.59 -11.27
C LEU A 10 3.60 3.99 -10.83
N VAL A 11 2.29 4.22 -10.79
CA VAL A 11 1.66 5.42 -10.25
C VAL A 11 0.76 5.03 -9.08
N VAL A 12 0.95 5.67 -7.94
CA VAL A 12 0.03 5.52 -6.81
C VAL A 12 -1.18 6.44 -7.04
N PRO A 13 -2.41 5.91 -7.07
CA PRO A 13 -3.57 6.72 -7.39
C PRO A 13 -3.87 7.75 -6.28
N PRO A 14 -4.50 8.89 -6.60
CA PRO A 14 -4.85 9.93 -5.63
C PRO A 14 -6.11 9.57 -4.81
N VAL A 15 -6.22 8.31 -4.38
CA VAL A 15 -7.31 7.75 -3.58
C VAL A 15 -6.72 6.93 -2.41
N PRO A 16 -7.47 6.61 -1.34
CA PRO A 16 -6.95 5.76 -0.29
C PRO A 16 -6.61 4.36 -0.81
N LEU A 17 -5.51 3.78 -0.31
CA LEU A 17 -5.09 2.42 -0.65
C LEU A 17 -5.56 1.39 0.38
N ALA A 18 -5.81 1.81 1.61
CA ALA A 18 -6.42 1.00 2.65
C ALA A 18 -7.31 1.86 3.56
N SER A 19 -8.19 1.24 4.34
CA SER A 19 -9.06 1.94 5.29
C SER A 19 -9.09 1.24 6.65
N GLY A 20 -9.55 1.96 7.67
CA GLY A 20 -9.65 1.42 9.03
C GLY A 20 -8.40 1.67 9.86
N SER A 21 -8.48 1.30 11.14
CA SER A 21 -7.45 1.63 12.13
C SER A 21 -7.15 0.48 13.09
N VAL A 22 -7.75 -0.69 12.87
CA VAL A 22 -7.51 -1.92 13.64
C VAL A 22 -7.37 -3.09 12.67
N LEU A 23 -6.55 -4.06 13.04
CA LEU A 23 -6.40 -5.34 12.37
C LEU A 23 -7.17 -6.39 13.18
N GLU A 24 -8.06 -7.12 12.51
CA GLU A 24 -8.69 -8.31 13.08
C GLU A 24 -7.64 -9.40 13.27
N THR A 25 -7.59 -10.00 14.45
CA THR A 25 -6.68 -11.12 14.75
C THR A 25 -7.40 -12.44 14.52
N GLU A 26 -6.70 -13.47 14.06
CA GLU A 26 -7.31 -14.80 13.89
C GLU A 26 -7.82 -15.37 15.23
N GLY A 27 -9.00 -16.01 15.20
CA GLY A 27 -9.64 -16.60 16.38
C GLY A 27 -10.36 -15.59 17.28
N ASP A 28 -10.37 -15.85 18.59
CA ASP A 28 -11.08 -15.02 19.60
C ASP A 28 -10.22 -13.85 20.13
N GLY A 29 -9.18 -13.46 19.39
CA GLY A 29 -8.30 -12.36 19.77
C GLY A 29 -9.02 -11.01 19.70
N ARG A 30 -8.57 -10.04 20.52
CA ARG A 30 -9.07 -8.66 20.43
C ARG A 30 -8.42 -7.94 19.24
N PRO A 31 -9.17 -7.10 18.49
CA PRO A 31 -8.59 -6.30 17.42
C PRO A 31 -7.41 -5.45 17.90
N VAL A 32 -6.37 -5.36 17.09
CA VAL A 32 -5.12 -4.65 17.41
C VAL A 32 -5.04 -3.35 16.63
N ARG A 33 -4.63 -2.26 17.30
CA ARG A 33 -4.43 -0.95 16.67
C ARG A 33 -3.32 -1.02 15.62
N ILE A 34 -3.60 -0.59 14.40
CA ILE A 34 -2.60 -0.45 13.33
C ILE A 34 -1.71 0.77 13.64
N THR A 35 -0.40 0.58 13.62
CA THR A 35 0.59 1.64 13.86
C THR A 35 1.25 2.14 12.57
N ALA A 36 1.31 1.31 11.53
CA ALA A 36 1.86 1.66 10.21
C ALA A 36 1.23 0.76 9.12
N VAL A 37 1.12 1.30 7.91
CA VAL A 37 0.78 0.57 6.69
C VAL A 37 1.76 1.03 5.61
N GLU A 38 2.33 0.10 4.85
CA GLU A 38 3.28 0.40 3.78
C GLU A 38 2.89 -0.37 2.51
N VAL A 39 3.13 0.24 1.35
CA VAL A 39 3.19 -0.49 0.08
C VAL A 39 4.64 -0.88 -0.17
N VAL A 40 4.88 -2.16 -0.40
CA VAL A 40 6.19 -2.69 -0.76
C VAL A 40 6.16 -3.11 -2.22
N VAL A 41 7.09 -2.59 -3.00
CA VAL A 41 7.27 -2.91 -4.42
C VAL A 41 8.59 -3.66 -4.56
N SER A 42 8.52 -4.93 -4.96
CA SER A 42 9.71 -5.73 -5.26
C SER A 42 10.00 -5.68 -6.76
N THR A 43 11.26 -5.49 -7.11
CA THR A 43 11.73 -5.42 -8.51
C THR A 43 12.47 -6.69 -8.91
N GLU A 44 12.57 -6.95 -10.21
CA GLU A 44 13.17 -8.19 -10.75
C GLU A 44 14.65 -8.36 -10.39
N ASP A 45 15.36 -7.24 -10.18
CA ASP A 45 16.76 -7.20 -9.73
C ASP A 45 16.90 -7.45 -8.21
N GLY A 46 15.80 -7.75 -7.51
CA GLY A 46 15.78 -8.00 -6.07
C GLY A 46 15.73 -6.72 -5.23
N GLY A 47 15.53 -5.56 -5.84
CA GLY A 47 15.30 -4.30 -5.14
C GLY A 47 13.94 -4.24 -4.46
N GLU A 48 13.84 -3.35 -3.46
CA GLU A 48 12.57 -3.04 -2.79
C GLU A 48 12.40 -1.52 -2.64
N LEU A 49 11.24 -1.02 -3.04
CA LEU A 49 10.76 0.32 -2.68
C LEU A 49 9.67 0.19 -1.62
N ARG A 50 9.82 0.91 -0.50
CA ARG A 50 8.79 1.02 0.54
C ARG A 50 8.17 2.40 0.51
N ILE A 51 6.83 2.44 0.41
CA ILE A 51 6.05 3.68 0.42
C ILE A 51 5.21 3.70 1.70
N PRO A 52 5.60 4.47 2.72
CA PRO A 52 4.86 4.54 3.98
C PRO A 52 3.57 5.32 3.79
N LEU A 53 2.43 4.73 4.19
CA LEU A 53 1.14 5.38 4.05
C LEU A 53 0.82 6.27 5.25
N VAL A 54 0.20 7.42 4.98
CA VAL A 54 -0.25 8.37 5.99
C VAL A 54 -1.73 8.15 6.29
N HIS A 55 -2.05 7.96 7.57
CA HIS A 55 -3.43 7.85 8.01
C HIS A 55 -4.10 9.23 8.10
N ARG A 56 -5.04 9.52 7.19
CA ARG A 56 -5.84 10.76 7.16
C ARG A 56 -7.28 10.45 6.79
N HIS A 57 -8.23 11.13 7.43
CA HIS A 57 -9.67 10.98 7.17
C HIS A 57 -10.19 9.52 7.30
N GLY A 58 -9.61 8.73 8.23
CA GLY A 58 -10.01 7.33 8.49
C GLY A 58 -9.48 6.30 7.47
N ALA A 59 -8.54 6.71 6.61
CA ALA A 59 -7.96 5.86 5.59
C ALA A 59 -6.45 6.11 5.43
N TRP A 60 -5.78 5.21 4.73
CA TRP A 60 -4.33 5.21 4.50
C TRP A 60 -4.04 5.59 3.06
N TRP A 61 -3.24 6.63 2.91
CA TRP A 61 -2.95 7.26 1.63
C TRP A 61 -1.47 7.23 1.36
N ALA A 62 -1.09 7.24 0.08
CA ALA A 62 0.26 7.65 -0.28
C ALA A 62 0.56 9.02 0.37
N PRO A 63 1.80 9.24 0.82
CA PRO A 63 2.20 10.50 1.45
C PRO A 63 1.97 11.70 0.54
#